data_AF-A0A7I8EMT8-F1
#
_entry.id   AF-A0A7I8EMT8-F1
#
_cell.length_a   1.000
_cell.length_b   1.000
_cell.length_c   1.000
_cell.angle_alpha   90.00
_cell.angle_beta   90.00
_cell.angle_gamma   90.00
#
_symmetry.space_group_name_H-M   'P 1'
#
loop_
_entity.id
_entity.type
_entity.pdbx_description
1 polymer ?
#
loop_
_entity_poly.entity_id
_entity_poly.type
_entity_poly.pdbx_seq_one_letter_code
_entity_poly.pdbx_strand_id
1 'polypeptide(L)'
;MKSVHHTTPDSVSSIDKQIGRWTQELFHLYERVAPRFARAEPRRHALAYLEGLLSSIERKNGWQLAQHAGDARPYGIQRVLSSAVWDADLVRDDVRHYVLEHFFDPQGVFVIDECCIPKKGTQSAGVQPQYCGATGRVENCQVGVFLSYVGSQAHTLIDRELYLPHAWTKKLRHCQLTDGTACVRFQTKCELARQMLARCFREHIPVSWVVADCVYGSNERLCRWLEEQACPYVMGLRDNDTVALFTQAGRQLLKVKDVPARFLQPGDWHRLACGQGTHGPRLFDWACLPLLQPWEQDGQHWLLFRRCLNDPNKVDAYRVFAPAGTSLQEMVWAFGARWHIEEDFACGKDMGLDHYEVRSWTGWYRHMTLCLLAQAFLSVISQQERSADAVAQVTSQVTSQVTSQVTSQVTSQVTSQVTSQVTSQVTSQVTSQVTPAHRAGLAPQALAPQALAPQALAPQALAPQALAPQALAPLTRREIRHLLSTVLCPPRIDLPFLAGWSRWRRGHYYQACVGHLKRRFRSG
;
A
#
# COMPACT_ATOMS: atom_id res chain seq x y z
N MET A 1 -0.44 -23.11 -49.66
CA MET A 1 0.08 -22.15 -48.66
C MET A 1 -1.11 -21.37 -48.11
N LYS A 2 -1.64 -21.77 -46.93
CA LYS A 2 -2.63 -20.96 -46.20
C LYS A 2 -1.84 -20.18 -45.15
N SER A 3 -1.79 -18.86 -45.28
CA SER A 3 -1.21 -17.97 -44.29
C SER A 3 -2.03 -18.08 -43.01
N VAL A 4 -1.40 -18.59 -41.95
CA VAL A 4 -1.97 -18.55 -40.61
C VAL A 4 -1.77 -17.13 -40.11
N HIS A 5 -2.78 -16.27 -40.27
CA HIS A 5 -2.85 -15.02 -39.54
C HIS A 5 -3.22 -15.37 -38.09
N HIS A 6 -2.21 -15.40 -37.21
CA HIS A 6 -2.44 -15.32 -35.78
C HIS A 6 -2.91 -13.90 -35.45
N THR A 7 -4.23 -13.69 -35.47
CA THR A 7 -4.82 -12.54 -34.76
C THR A 7 -4.69 -12.82 -33.27
N THR A 8 -3.63 -12.29 -32.67
CA THR A 8 -3.52 -12.17 -31.21
C THR A 8 -4.74 -11.39 -30.72
N PRO A 9 -5.53 -11.90 -29.75
CA PRO A 9 -6.71 -11.20 -29.25
C PRO A 9 -6.36 -9.80 -28.73
N ASP A 10 -7.20 -8.79 -29.00
CA ASP A 10 -6.95 -7.38 -28.61
C ASP A 10 -6.63 -7.20 -27.12
N SER A 11 -7.13 -8.09 -26.25
CA SER A 11 -6.84 -8.12 -24.81
C SER A 11 -5.38 -8.45 -24.48
N VAL A 12 -4.74 -9.34 -25.25
CA VAL A 12 -3.32 -9.70 -25.06
C VAL A 12 -2.42 -8.57 -25.58
N SER A 13 -2.81 -7.90 -26.67
CA SER A 13 -2.08 -6.70 -27.11
C SER A 13 -2.13 -5.55 -26.09
N SER A 14 -3.22 -5.45 -25.32
CA SER A 14 -3.35 -4.45 -24.26
C SER A 14 -2.42 -4.72 -23.07
N ILE A 15 -2.34 -5.98 -22.61
CA ILE A 15 -1.49 -6.33 -21.46
C ILE A 15 0.00 -6.19 -21.81
N ASP A 16 0.40 -6.55 -23.04
CA ASP A 16 1.78 -6.37 -23.51
C ASP A 16 2.20 -4.89 -23.51
N LYS A 17 1.30 -3.99 -23.92
CA LYS A 17 1.52 -2.53 -23.85
C LYS A 17 1.63 -2.03 -22.41
N GLN A 18 0.78 -2.52 -21.51
CA GLN A 18 0.85 -2.19 -20.08
C GLN A 18 2.19 -2.62 -19.49
N ILE A 19 2.62 -3.86 -19.72
CA ILE A 19 3.89 -4.37 -19.22
C ILE A 19 5.06 -3.57 -19.80
N GLY A 20 5.03 -3.24 -21.10
CA GLY A 20 6.05 -2.39 -21.73
C GLY A 20 6.17 -1.01 -21.07
N ARG A 21 5.04 -0.38 -20.74
CA ARG A 21 5.02 0.89 -19.97
C ARG A 21 5.63 0.70 -18.59
N TRP A 22 5.25 -0.34 -17.85
CA TRP A 22 5.80 -0.59 -16.50
C TRP A 22 7.30 -0.80 -16.53
N THR A 23 7.81 -1.52 -17.52
CA THR A 23 9.25 -1.69 -17.73
C THR A 23 9.93 -0.35 -17.99
N GLN A 24 9.34 0.52 -18.82
CA GLN A 24 9.87 1.87 -19.07
C GLN A 24 9.89 2.72 -17.79
N GLU A 25 8.82 2.69 -16.99
CA GLU A 25 8.75 3.40 -15.71
C GLU A 25 9.80 2.88 -14.70
N LEU A 26 10.06 1.57 -14.69
CA LEU A 26 11.13 1.00 -13.88
C LEU A 26 12.50 1.58 -14.26
N PHE A 27 12.77 1.72 -15.57
CA PHE A 27 13.98 2.36 -16.07
C PHE A 27 14.05 3.84 -15.71
N HIS A 28 12.95 4.60 -15.85
CA HIS A 28 12.91 6.01 -15.45
C HIS A 28 13.17 6.21 -13.95
N LEU A 29 12.52 5.39 -13.10
CA LEU A 29 12.78 5.39 -11.65
C LEU A 29 14.24 5.05 -11.35
N TYR A 30 14.81 4.11 -12.08
CA TYR A 30 16.21 3.75 -11.91
C TYR A 30 17.17 4.85 -12.40
N GLU A 31 16.84 5.58 -13.46
CA GLU A 31 17.60 6.75 -13.92
C GLU A 31 17.59 7.87 -12.90
N ARG A 32 16.50 8.06 -12.15
CA ARG A 32 16.42 9.02 -11.04
C ARG A 32 17.50 8.76 -9.98
N VAL A 33 17.70 7.50 -9.61
CA VAL A 33 18.68 7.11 -8.56
C VAL A 33 20.09 6.93 -9.10
N ALA A 34 20.27 6.93 -10.43
CA ALA A 34 21.56 6.72 -11.07
C ALA A 34 22.68 7.68 -10.64
N PRO A 35 22.44 8.99 -10.42
CA PRO A 35 23.46 9.93 -9.98
C PRO A 35 24.03 9.59 -8.59
N ARG A 36 23.35 8.74 -7.81
CA ARG A 36 23.81 8.32 -6.48
C ARG A 36 24.92 7.29 -6.52
N PHE A 37 25.25 6.75 -7.70
CA PHE A 37 26.28 5.76 -7.91
C PHE A 37 27.52 6.37 -8.56
N ALA A 38 28.70 6.17 -7.96
CA ALA A 38 29.94 6.73 -8.49
C ALA A 38 30.44 6.06 -9.78
N ARG A 39 29.99 4.85 -10.09
CA ARG A 39 30.46 4.05 -11.24
C ARG A 39 29.33 3.31 -11.92
N ALA A 40 29.50 3.06 -13.23
CA ALA A 40 28.52 2.40 -14.07
C ALA A 40 28.31 0.91 -13.73
N GLU A 41 29.32 0.19 -13.25
CA GLU A 41 29.19 -1.26 -12.97
C GLU A 41 28.35 -1.54 -11.71
N PRO A 42 28.60 -0.91 -10.54
CA PRO A 42 27.69 -1.04 -9.39
C PRO A 42 26.29 -0.52 -9.67
N ARG A 43 26.18 0.55 -10.47
CA ARG A 43 24.91 1.02 -11.00
C ARG A 43 24.20 -0.14 -11.70
N ARG A 44 24.74 -0.72 -12.78
CA ARG A 44 24.11 -1.83 -13.52
C ARG A 44 23.69 -3.00 -12.64
N HIS A 45 24.55 -3.43 -11.70
CA HIS A 45 24.18 -4.49 -10.76
C HIS A 45 23.08 -4.08 -9.78
N ALA A 46 22.92 -2.80 -9.44
CA ALA A 46 21.79 -2.33 -8.63
C ALA A 46 20.45 -2.42 -9.39
N LEU A 47 20.46 -2.20 -10.72
CA LEU A 47 19.28 -2.47 -11.55
C LEU A 47 18.96 -3.96 -11.59
N ALA A 48 19.95 -4.81 -11.86
CA ALA A 48 19.76 -6.26 -11.86
C ALA A 48 19.30 -6.77 -10.48
N TYR A 49 19.76 -6.13 -9.41
CA TYR A 49 19.26 -6.40 -8.05
C TYR A 49 17.77 -6.07 -7.94
N LEU A 50 17.37 -4.87 -8.37
CA LEU A 50 15.99 -4.38 -8.33
C LEU A 50 15.05 -5.27 -9.17
N GLU A 51 15.45 -5.62 -10.39
CA GLU A 51 14.73 -6.57 -11.26
C GLU A 51 14.59 -7.93 -10.57
N GLY A 52 15.66 -8.42 -9.94
CA GLY A 52 15.64 -9.65 -9.17
C GLY A 52 14.76 -9.58 -7.90
N LEU A 53 14.58 -8.41 -7.28
CA LEU A 53 13.59 -8.23 -6.20
C LEU A 53 12.18 -8.36 -6.75
N LEU A 54 11.90 -7.72 -7.90
CA LEU A 54 10.61 -7.74 -8.59
C LEU A 54 10.27 -9.08 -9.27
N SER A 55 11.25 -9.98 -9.43
CA SER A 55 11.04 -11.25 -10.12
C SER A 55 10.29 -12.30 -9.27
N SER A 56 10.06 -13.49 -9.86
CA SER A 56 9.47 -14.66 -9.20
C SER A 56 10.45 -15.51 -8.40
N ILE A 57 11.73 -15.11 -8.27
CA ILE A 57 12.71 -15.85 -7.45
C ILE A 57 12.19 -16.00 -6.02
N GLU A 58 12.12 -17.24 -5.54
CA GLU A 58 11.59 -17.59 -4.22
C GLU A 58 12.31 -16.86 -3.08
N ARG A 59 13.65 -16.86 -3.08
CA ARG A 59 14.46 -16.24 -2.04
C ARG A 59 15.43 -15.21 -2.61
N LYS A 60 15.29 -13.97 -2.13
CA LYS A 60 16.02 -12.78 -2.63
C LYS A 60 17.40 -12.60 -1.98
N ASN A 61 18.23 -13.63 -2.01
CA ASN A 61 19.61 -13.54 -1.53
C ASN A 61 20.59 -13.21 -2.67
N GLY A 62 21.80 -12.76 -2.31
CA GLY A 62 22.78 -12.30 -3.31
C GLY A 62 23.22 -13.36 -4.33
N TRP A 63 23.06 -14.66 -4.06
CA TRP A 63 23.44 -15.71 -5.01
C TRP A 63 22.35 -15.97 -6.03
N GLN A 64 21.10 -16.09 -5.58
CA GLN A 64 19.96 -16.30 -6.47
C GLN A 64 19.72 -15.07 -7.34
N LEU A 65 19.89 -13.87 -6.78
CA LEU A 65 19.79 -12.62 -7.55
C LEU A 65 20.91 -12.51 -8.60
N ALA A 66 22.14 -12.89 -8.27
CA ALA A 66 23.25 -12.90 -9.25
C ALA A 66 23.07 -13.97 -10.33
N GLN A 67 22.64 -15.17 -9.95
CA GLN A 67 22.35 -16.24 -10.90
C GLN A 67 21.23 -15.82 -11.84
N HIS A 68 20.18 -15.18 -11.31
CA HIS A 68 19.12 -14.60 -12.12
C HIS A 68 19.67 -13.51 -13.02
N ALA A 69 20.48 -12.57 -12.54
CA ALA A 69 21.09 -11.53 -13.38
C ALA A 69 22.00 -12.06 -14.53
N GLY A 70 22.28 -13.37 -14.58
CA GLY A 70 23.19 -13.97 -15.55
C GLY A 70 24.66 -13.87 -15.16
N ASP A 71 24.96 -13.48 -13.92
CA ASP A 71 26.34 -13.38 -13.46
C ASP A 71 26.94 -14.78 -13.27
N ALA A 72 28.19 -14.95 -13.68
CA ALA A 72 28.93 -16.19 -13.45
C ALA A 72 29.22 -16.45 -11.95
N ARG A 73 29.17 -15.40 -11.11
CA ARG A 73 29.55 -15.40 -9.69
C ARG A 73 28.76 -14.33 -8.92
N PRO A 74 28.55 -14.48 -7.60
CA PRO A 74 27.73 -13.53 -6.82
C PRO A 74 28.39 -12.19 -6.51
N TYR A 75 29.66 -12.00 -6.87
CA TYR A 75 30.46 -10.89 -6.34
C TYR A 75 30.01 -9.52 -6.83
N GLY A 76 29.46 -9.42 -8.05
CA GLY A 76 28.92 -8.17 -8.59
C GLY A 76 27.79 -7.63 -7.72
N ILE A 77 26.76 -8.45 -7.52
CA ILE A 77 25.62 -8.18 -6.64
C ILE A 77 26.05 -7.95 -5.19
N GLN A 78 26.96 -8.77 -4.63
CA GLN A 78 27.45 -8.58 -3.27
C GLN A 78 28.22 -7.28 -3.09
N ARG A 79 28.96 -6.84 -4.12
CA ARG A 79 29.72 -5.58 -4.10
C ARG A 79 28.81 -4.37 -4.01
N VAL A 80 27.64 -4.38 -4.68
CA VAL A 80 26.64 -3.30 -4.58
C VAL A 80 26.28 -3.05 -3.12
N LEU A 81 26.01 -4.11 -2.35
CA LEU A 81 25.60 -3.97 -0.95
C LEU A 81 26.77 -3.69 0.00
N SER A 82 27.98 -4.17 -0.30
CA SER A 82 29.10 -4.12 0.64
C SER A 82 30.01 -2.91 0.43
N SER A 83 30.74 -2.86 -0.69
CA SER A 83 31.91 -1.98 -0.86
C SER A 83 31.83 -1.03 -2.05
N ALA A 84 30.78 -1.11 -2.87
CA ALA A 84 30.53 -0.11 -3.91
C ALA A 84 30.38 1.29 -3.29
N VAL A 85 30.67 2.34 -4.06
CA VAL A 85 30.49 3.74 -3.63
C VAL A 85 29.17 4.25 -4.19
N TRP A 86 28.16 4.30 -3.33
CA TRP A 86 26.86 4.94 -3.55
C TRP A 86 26.18 5.23 -2.21
N ASP A 87 25.31 6.24 -2.22
CA ASP A 87 24.67 6.77 -1.02
C ASP A 87 23.25 6.22 -0.87
N ALA A 88 23.03 5.37 0.14
CA ALA A 88 21.74 4.77 0.39
C ALA A 88 20.70 5.78 0.92
N ASP A 89 21.14 6.82 1.62
CA ASP A 89 20.25 7.82 2.20
C ASP A 89 19.77 8.81 1.15
N LEU A 90 20.62 9.20 0.20
CA LEU A 90 20.17 9.97 -0.96
C LEU A 90 19.21 9.17 -1.84
N VAL A 91 19.42 7.86 -2.02
CA VAL A 91 18.45 7.00 -2.74
C VAL A 91 17.14 6.88 -1.96
N ARG A 92 17.16 6.84 -0.62
CA ARG A 92 15.94 6.91 0.19
C ARG A 92 15.19 8.22 -0.06
N ASP A 93 15.90 9.34 -0.12
CA ASP A 93 15.28 10.63 -0.40
C ASP A 93 14.69 10.64 -1.82
N ASP A 94 15.36 10.04 -2.81
CA ASP A 94 14.81 9.85 -4.16
C ASP A 94 13.54 8.98 -4.18
N VAL A 95 13.48 7.91 -3.37
CA VAL A 95 12.27 7.08 -3.17
C VAL A 95 11.13 7.92 -2.62
N ARG A 96 11.41 8.73 -1.59
CA ARG A 96 10.41 9.58 -0.96
C ARG A 96 9.85 10.60 -1.97
N HIS A 97 10.72 11.27 -2.74
CA HIS A 97 10.29 12.20 -3.77
C HIS A 97 9.46 11.51 -4.86
N TYR A 98 9.84 10.30 -5.30
CA TYR A 98 9.07 9.53 -6.27
C TYR A 98 7.66 9.20 -5.77
N VAL A 99 7.54 8.78 -4.51
CA VAL A 99 6.24 8.49 -3.90
C VAL A 99 5.34 9.73 -3.88
N LEU A 100 5.86 10.86 -3.43
CA LEU A 100 5.10 12.10 -3.33
C LEU A 100 4.72 12.64 -4.72
N GLU A 101 5.60 12.56 -5.71
CA GLU A 101 5.28 13.00 -7.07
C GLU A 101 4.06 12.29 -7.66
N HIS A 102 3.84 11.01 -7.31
CA HIS A 102 2.80 10.20 -7.93
C HIS A 102 1.48 10.13 -7.17
N PHE A 103 1.49 10.08 -5.83
CA PHE A 103 0.26 10.00 -5.05
C PHE A 103 0.31 10.83 -3.77
N PHE A 104 0.93 12.02 -3.87
CA PHE A 104 0.82 13.03 -2.84
C PHE A 104 -0.65 13.29 -2.44
N ASP A 105 -0.86 13.38 -1.13
CA ASP A 105 -2.13 13.67 -0.51
C ASP A 105 -1.95 14.72 0.60
N PRO A 106 -2.67 15.86 0.55
CA PRO A 106 -2.70 16.83 1.65
C PRO A 106 -3.16 16.23 2.99
N GLN A 107 -3.99 15.20 2.93
CA GLN A 107 -4.44 14.44 4.09
C GLN A 107 -3.54 13.23 4.40
N GLY A 108 -2.35 13.15 3.80
CA GLY A 108 -1.44 12.03 4.01
C GLY A 108 -1.15 11.75 5.48
N VAL A 109 -0.96 10.47 5.81
CA VAL A 109 -0.69 9.99 7.16
C VAL A 109 0.67 9.30 7.18
N PHE A 110 1.49 9.63 8.18
CA PHE A 110 2.70 8.88 8.47
C PHE A 110 2.41 7.76 9.46
N VAL A 111 2.81 6.54 9.11
CA VAL A 111 2.67 5.37 9.98
C VAL A 111 4.05 4.87 10.36
N ILE A 112 4.28 4.67 11.66
CA ILE A 112 5.53 4.13 12.19
C ILE A 112 5.28 2.74 12.76
N ASP A 113 6.10 1.80 12.34
CA ASP A 113 6.10 0.45 12.89
C ASP A 113 7.45 -0.24 12.71
N GLU A 114 7.59 -1.41 13.30
CA GLU A 114 8.83 -2.14 13.46
C GLU A 114 8.73 -3.50 12.79
N CYS A 115 9.75 -3.87 12.02
CA CYS A 115 9.85 -5.21 11.45
C CYS A 115 10.99 -5.98 12.10
N CYS A 116 10.64 -7.10 12.76
CA CYS A 116 11.61 -8.06 13.28
C CYS A 116 11.99 -9.07 12.20
N ILE A 117 13.30 -9.23 11.95
CA ILE A 117 13.85 -10.12 10.94
C ILE A 117 14.72 -11.18 11.65
N PRO A 118 14.22 -12.42 11.82
CA PRO A 118 14.97 -13.49 12.47
C PRO A 118 16.29 -13.78 11.76
N LYS A 119 17.36 -13.97 12.54
CA LYS A 119 18.70 -14.27 12.02
C LYS A 119 19.35 -15.41 12.80
N LYS A 120 20.17 -16.19 12.08
CA LYS A 120 21.03 -17.23 12.68
C LYS A 120 22.43 -16.68 12.90
N GLY A 121 22.89 -16.68 14.16
CA GLY A 121 24.23 -16.22 14.56
C GLY A 121 24.31 -14.79 15.09
N THR A 122 25.53 -14.34 15.41
CA THR A 122 25.80 -13.10 16.20
C THR A 122 26.64 -12.05 15.45
N GLN A 123 26.74 -12.19 14.14
CA GLN A 123 27.67 -11.41 13.30
C GLN A 123 26.97 -10.35 12.43
N SER A 124 25.64 -10.33 12.38
CA SER A 124 24.89 -9.30 11.66
C SER A 124 24.66 -8.08 12.54
N ALA A 125 24.87 -6.88 12.02
CA ALA A 125 24.69 -5.63 12.76
C ALA A 125 23.30 -5.55 13.42
N GLY A 126 23.27 -5.25 14.72
CA GLY A 126 22.01 -5.11 15.47
C GLY A 126 21.31 -6.43 15.84
N VAL A 127 21.88 -7.60 15.51
CA VAL A 127 21.24 -8.88 15.86
C VAL A 127 21.38 -9.18 17.35
N GLN A 128 20.26 -9.45 18.02
CA GLN A 128 20.21 -9.86 19.43
C GLN A 128 18.89 -10.58 19.73
N PRO A 129 18.82 -11.44 20.78
CA PRO A 129 17.55 -11.90 21.33
C PRO A 129 16.65 -10.72 21.73
N GLN A 130 15.52 -10.59 21.04
CA GLN A 130 14.51 -9.54 21.21
C GLN A 130 13.12 -10.14 20.97
N TYR A 131 12.07 -9.51 21.51
CA TYR A 131 10.71 -9.95 21.23
C TYR A 131 10.40 -9.76 19.75
N CYS A 132 10.00 -10.84 19.08
CA CYS A 132 9.66 -10.87 17.67
C CYS A 132 8.14 -10.97 17.53
N GLY A 133 7.49 -9.89 17.08
CA GLY A 133 6.04 -9.87 16.89
C GLY A 133 5.55 -10.94 15.91
N ALA A 134 6.35 -11.29 14.89
CA ALA A 134 5.99 -12.30 13.90
C ALA A 134 5.95 -13.74 14.47
N THR A 135 6.72 -14.02 15.52
CA THR A 135 6.77 -15.37 16.13
C THR A 135 6.18 -15.43 17.54
N GLY A 136 5.80 -14.27 18.09
CA GLY A 136 5.22 -14.14 19.43
C GLY A 136 6.19 -14.47 20.57
N ARG A 137 7.50 -14.58 20.28
CA ARG A 137 8.52 -15.06 21.22
C ARG A 137 9.78 -14.22 21.15
N VAL A 138 10.63 -14.36 22.16
CA VAL A 138 11.98 -13.79 22.11
C VAL A 138 12.84 -14.61 21.17
N GLU A 139 13.32 -13.97 20.11
CA GLU A 139 14.17 -14.59 19.09
C GLU A 139 15.38 -13.72 18.77
N ASN A 140 16.45 -14.36 18.31
CA ASN A 140 17.61 -13.64 17.80
C ASN A 140 17.26 -13.00 16.44
N CYS A 141 17.03 -11.70 16.44
CA CYS A 141 16.57 -10.96 15.26
C CYS A 141 17.27 -9.59 15.13
N GLN A 142 17.25 -9.07 13.91
CA GLN A 142 17.47 -7.64 13.65
C GLN A 142 16.11 -6.95 13.66
N VAL A 143 16.04 -5.71 14.15
CA VAL A 143 14.80 -4.92 14.18
C VAL A 143 15.02 -3.65 13.38
N GLY A 144 14.24 -3.45 12.32
CA GLY A 144 14.17 -2.19 11.60
C GLY A 144 12.95 -1.39 12.03
N VAL A 145 13.11 -0.08 12.21
CA VAL A 145 12.01 0.87 12.35
C VAL A 145 11.75 1.46 10.96
N PHE A 146 10.50 1.51 10.53
CA PHE A 146 10.12 1.94 9.19
C PHE A 146 9.06 3.04 9.27
N LEU A 147 9.07 3.91 8.27
CA LEU A 147 8.07 4.96 8.06
C LEU A 147 7.32 4.66 6.77
N SER A 148 6.00 4.49 6.85
CA SER A 148 5.11 4.42 5.69
C SER A 148 4.43 5.77 5.47
N TYR A 149 4.30 6.17 4.21
CA TYR A 149 3.41 7.25 3.80
C TYR A 149 2.13 6.65 3.25
N VAL A 150 1.00 7.08 3.80
CA VAL A 150 -0.34 6.62 3.43
C VAL A 150 -1.12 7.81 2.88
N GLY A 151 -1.39 7.80 1.58
CA GLY A 151 -2.37 8.68 0.94
C GLY A 151 -3.69 7.96 0.68
N SER A 152 -4.69 8.70 0.21
CA SER A 152 -6.02 8.15 -0.13
C SER A 152 -6.00 7.12 -1.25
N GLN A 153 -5.01 7.17 -2.15
CA GLN A 153 -4.93 6.31 -3.33
C GLN A 153 -3.96 5.13 -3.17
N ALA A 154 -2.89 5.33 -2.41
CA ALA A 154 -1.82 4.35 -2.24
C ALA A 154 -0.99 4.61 -0.98
N HIS A 155 -0.18 3.62 -0.64
CA HIS A 155 0.74 3.67 0.49
C HIS A 155 2.01 2.87 0.20
N THR A 156 3.12 3.25 0.84
CA THR A 156 4.39 2.52 0.77
C THR A 156 5.39 2.99 1.82
N LEU A 157 6.42 2.18 2.07
CA LEU A 157 7.54 2.55 2.93
C LEU A 157 8.43 3.63 2.27
N ILE A 158 8.71 4.71 3.00
CA ILE A 158 9.51 5.85 2.55
C ILE A 158 10.78 6.09 3.36
N ASP A 159 10.91 5.45 4.54
CA ASP A 159 12.10 5.57 5.37
C ASP A 159 12.34 4.31 6.22
N ARG A 160 13.58 4.15 6.71
CA ARG A 160 14.11 2.97 7.37
C ARG A 160 15.28 3.34 8.28
N GLU A 161 15.28 2.78 9.49
CA GLU A 161 16.38 2.87 10.45
C GLU A 161 16.62 1.52 11.15
N LEU A 162 17.87 1.11 11.30
CA LEU A 162 18.21 -0.11 12.02
C LEU A 162 18.32 0.16 13.52
N TYR A 163 17.52 -0.53 14.32
CA TYR A 163 17.67 -0.49 15.77
C TYR A 163 18.92 -1.26 16.19
N LEU A 164 19.84 -0.55 16.85
CA LEU A 164 21.06 -1.12 17.43
C LEU A 164 20.94 -1.22 18.95
N PRO A 165 20.93 -2.43 19.51
CA PRO A 165 21.08 -2.61 20.95
C PRO A 165 22.40 -2.04 21.46
N HIS A 166 22.43 -1.62 22.73
CA HIS A 166 23.62 -1.05 23.39
C HIS A 166 24.91 -1.88 23.22
N ALA A 167 24.81 -3.20 23.20
CA ALA A 167 25.97 -4.06 23.01
C ALA A 167 26.62 -3.86 21.62
N TRP A 168 25.81 -3.57 20.60
CA TRP A 168 26.27 -3.38 19.22
C TRP A 168 26.93 -2.03 19.00
N THR A 169 26.53 -0.97 19.69
CA THR A 169 27.14 0.35 19.49
C THR A 169 28.62 0.36 19.90
N LYS A 170 29.01 -0.45 20.90
CA LYS A 170 30.42 -0.66 21.29
C LYS A 170 31.15 -1.56 20.30
N LYS A 171 30.49 -2.63 19.83
CA LYS A 171 31.04 -3.60 18.88
C LYS A 171 31.31 -2.96 17.51
N LEU A 172 30.40 -2.13 17.01
CA LEU A 172 30.59 -1.41 15.74
C LEU A 172 31.80 -0.47 15.77
N ARG A 173 32.09 0.15 16.92
CA ARG A 173 33.32 0.95 17.10
C ARG A 173 34.61 0.11 16.98
N HIS A 174 34.55 -1.17 17.32
CA HIS A 174 35.71 -2.09 17.27
C HIS A 174 35.79 -2.89 15.96
N CYS A 175 34.68 -3.10 15.27
CA CYS A 175 34.60 -3.98 14.09
C CYS A 175 34.99 -3.33 12.76
N GLN A 176 35.63 -2.14 12.76
CA GLN A 176 36.12 -1.45 11.55
C GLN A 176 35.17 -1.58 10.36
N LEU A 177 33.93 -1.09 10.51
CA LEU A 177 33.12 -0.75 9.36
C LEU A 177 33.91 0.32 8.57
N THR A 178 34.04 0.12 7.28
CA THR A 178 35.10 0.67 6.41
C THR A 178 34.84 2.12 5.99
N ASP A 179 34.20 2.89 6.85
CA ASP A 179 33.79 4.28 6.68
C ASP A 179 33.84 4.96 8.06
N GLY A 180 35.03 5.45 8.42
CA GLY A 180 35.37 6.04 9.71
C GLY A 180 34.69 7.37 10.06
N THR A 181 33.41 7.58 9.77
CA THR A 181 32.76 8.89 9.93
C THR A 181 31.53 8.95 10.83
N ALA A 182 31.10 7.87 11.51
CA ALA A 182 30.08 8.02 12.54
C ALA A 182 30.35 7.15 13.75
N CYS A 183 30.59 7.82 14.88
CA CYS A 183 30.56 7.22 16.19
C CYS A 183 29.10 6.81 16.51
N VAL A 184 28.66 5.65 16.02
CA VAL A 184 27.27 5.22 16.19
C VAL A 184 26.95 5.11 17.69
N ARG A 185 25.99 5.92 18.15
CA ARG A 185 25.52 5.94 19.53
C ARG A 185 24.27 5.07 19.68
N PHE A 186 23.96 4.69 20.92
CA PHE A 186 22.67 4.06 21.19
C PHE A 186 21.54 5.05 20.93
N GLN A 187 20.49 4.53 20.31
CA GLN A 187 19.24 5.24 20.05
C GLN A 187 18.09 4.27 20.29
N THR A 188 17.09 4.75 21.02
CA THR A 188 15.80 4.08 21.18
C THR A 188 15.02 4.08 19.86
N LYS A 189 14.07 3.16 19.71
CA LYS A 189 13.19 3.12 18.53
C LYS A 189 12.42 4.43 18.34
N CYS A 190 11.98 5.07 19.42
CA CYS A 190 11.33 6.39 19.38
C CYS A 190 12.28 7.50 18.89
N GLU A 191 13.57 7.45 19.25
CA GLU A 191 14.56 8.39 18.70
C GLU A 191 14.79 8.19 17.20
N LEU A 192 14.79 6.93 16.73
CA LEU A 192 14.90 6.61 15.30
C LEU A 192 13.65 7.08 14.53
N ALA A 193 12.45 6.83 15.06
CA ALA A 193 11.21 7.34 14.50
C ALA A 193 11.20 8.87 14.41
N ARG A 194 11.62 9.56 15.47
CA ARG A 194 11.79 11.02 15.48
C ARG A 194 12.75 11.49 14.39
N GLN A 195 13.84 10.76 14.13
CA GLN A 195 14.78 11.12 13.07
C GLN A 195 14.17 10.99 11.68
N MET A 196 13.42 9.92 11.41
CA MET A 196 12.70 9.74 10.15
C MET A 196 11.68 10.87 9.95
N LEU A 197 10.85 11.15 10.94
CA LEU A 197 9.88 12.25 10.91
C LEU A 197 10.55 13.62 10.72
N ALA A 198 11.65 13.88 11.44
CA ALA A 198 12.37 15.15 11.33
C ALA A 198 13.00 15.37 9.93
N ARG A 199 13.33 14.30 9.19
CA ARG A 199 13.71 14.43 7.78
C ARG A 199 12.52 14.89 6.93
N CYS A 200 11.37 14.26 7.10
CA CYS A 200 10.17 14.61 6.37
C CYS A 200 9.67 16.04 6.66
N PHE A 201 9.69 16.46 7.93
CA PHE A 201 9.26 17.80 8.33
C PHE A 201 10.20 18.89 7.82
N ARG A 202 11.52 18.62 7.73
CA ARG A 202 12.49 19.55 7.15
C ARG A 202 12.27 19.78 5.65
N GLU A 203 11.75 18.78 4.95
CA GLU A 203 11.36 18.86 3.55
C GLU A 203 9.94 19.42 3.36
N HIS A 204 9.26 19.81 4.45
CA HIS A 204 7.89 20.34 4.44
C HIS A 204 6.88 19.40 3.76
N ILE A 205 7.09 18.09 3.89
CA ILE A 205 6.12 17.11 3.41
C ILE A 205 4.86 17.25 4.26
N PRO A 206 3.72 17.65 3.69
CA PRO A 206 2.54 17.87 4.50
C PRO A 206 1.95 16.52 4.88
N VAL A 207 1.59 16.44 6.15
CA VAL A 207 1.01 15.27 6.78
C VAL A 207 -0.05 15.76 7.74
N SER A 208 -1.21 15.11 7.72
CA SER A 208 -2.31 15.45 8.62
C SER A 208 -2.23 14.69 9.94
N TRP A 209 -1.62 13.49 9.95
CA TRP A 209 -1.53 12.65 11.14
C TRP A 209 -0.25 11.81 11.20
N VAL A 210 0.22 11.55 12.41
CA VAL A 210 1.20 10.48 12.70
C VAL A 210 0.51 9.37 13.50
N VAL A 211 0.67 8.12 13.07
CA VAL A 211 0.06 6.96 13.72
C VAL A 211 1.11 5.92 14.06
N ALA A 212 1.06 5.39 15.28
CA ALA A 212 2.04 4.42 15.75
C ALA A 212 1.49 3.54 16.88
N ASP A 213 2.21 2.46 17.20
CA ASP A 213 1.82 1.55 18.28
C ASP A 213 2.19 2.08 19.69
N CYS A 214 1.99 1.22 20.70
CA CYS A 214 2.26 1.57 22.09
C CYS A 214 3.74 1.73 22.47
N VAL A 215 4.69 1.30 21.65
CA VAL A 215 6.11 1.61 21.89
C VAL A 215 6.34 3.12 21.75
N TYR A 216 5.63 3.75 20.82
CA TYR A 216 5.74 5.18 20.52
C TYR A 216 4.83 6.04 21.40
N GLY A 217 3.58 5.62 21.62
CA GLY A 217 2.63 6.41 22.41
C GLY A 217 2.94 6.48 23.91
N SER A 218 3.63 5.47 24.47
CA SER A 218 4.15 5.54 25.84
C SER A 218 5.38 6.45 25.97
N ASN A 219 5.94 6.97 24.87
CA ASN A 219 7.12 7.83 24.89
C ASN A 219 6.74 9.32 24.89
N GLU A 220 6.65 9.91 26.09
CA GLU A 220 6.27 11.32 26.25
C GLU A 220 7.18 12.31 25.51
N ARG A 221 8.47 11.98 25.32
CA ARG A 221 9.40 12.86 24.59
C ARG A 221 9.08 12.93 23.10
N LEU A 222 8.65 11.81 22.51
CA LEU A 222 8.21 11.76 21.12
C LEU A 222 6.87 12.48 20.95
N CYS A 223 5.90 12.22 21.84
CA CYS A 223 4.61 12.91 21.83
C CYS A 223 4.77 14.43 21.93
N ARG A 224 5.52 14.91 22.92
CA ARG A 224 5.78 16.35 23.10
C ARG A 224 6.49 16.96 21.89
N TRP A 225 7.44 16.24 21.30
CA TRP A 225 8.11 16.72 20.10
C TRP A 225 7.13 16.86 18.93
N LEU A 226 6.18 15.94 18.75
CA LEU A 226 5.13 16.07 17.72
C LEU A 226 4.17 17.23 18.00
N GLU A 227 3.80 17.44 19.26
CA GLU A 227 3.00 18.59 19.72
C GLU A 227 3.72 19.91 19.41
N GLU A 228 5.03 20.01 19.65
CA GLU A 228 5.87 21.16 19.28
C GLU A 228 5.92 21.41 17.76
N GLN A 229 5.74 20.37 16.94
CA GLN A 229 5.62 20.50 15.49
C GLN A 229 4.17 20.77 15.04
N ALA A 230 3.23 20.94 15.98
CA ALA A 230 1.80 21.05 15.72
C ALA A 230 1.26 19.91 14.84
N CYS A 231 1.83 18.70 14.97
CA CYS A 231 1.48 17.55 14.14
C CYS A 231 0.52 16.63 14.91
N PRO A 232 -0.73 16.45 14.43
CA PRO A 232 -1.68 15.56 15.07
C PRO A 232 -1.18 14.11 15.11
N TYR A 233 -1.54 13.37 16.15
CA TYR A 233 -1.18 11.95 16.25
C TYR A 233 -2.26 11.10 16.91
N VAL A 234 -2.26 9.81 16.55
CA VAL A 234 -2.97 8.74 17.27
C VAL A 234 -1.97 7.64 17.57
N MET A 235 -1.62 7.43 18.83
CA MET A 235 -0.63 6.43 19.22
C MET A 235 -1.16 5.48 20.28
N GLY A 236 -0.84 4.19 20.15
CA GLY A 236 -1.23 3.18 21.13
C GLY A 236 -0.73 3.51 22.54
N LEU A 237 -1.48 3.06 23.54
CA LEU A 237 -1.05 3.05 24.94
C LEU A 237 -1.05 1.62 25.47
N ARG A 238 -0.22 1.38 26.48
CA ARG A 238 -0.22 0.13 27.23
C ARG A 238 -1.22 0.22 28.37
N ASP A 239 -1.79 -0.90 28.76
CA ASP A 239 -2.69 -1.03 29.91
C ASP A 239 -2.17 -0.40 31.22
N ASN A 240 -0.84 -0.49 31.42
CA ASN A 240 -0.16 0.01 32.60
C ASN A 240 0.39 1.44 32.44
N ASP A 241 0.19 2.09 31.30
CA ASP A 241 0.49 3.51 31.16
C ASP A 241 -0.43 4.32 32.07
N THR A 242 0.07 5.47 32.51
CA THR A 242 -0.66 6.36 33.40
C THR A 242 -1.16 7.57 32.62
N VAL A 243 -2.43 7.91 32.81
CA VAL A 243 -3.13 9.04 32.19
C VAL A 243 -3.77 9.92 33.25
N ALA A 244 -3.83 11.23 33.01
CA ALA A 244 -4.48 12.19 33.88
C ALA A 244 -5.89 12.51 33.38
N LEU A 245 -6.90 12.31 34.22
CA LEU A 245 -8.32 12.55 33.90
C LEU A 245 -9.00 13.36 35.01
N PHE A 246 -10.08 14.05 34.66
CA PHE A 246 -10.96 14.69 35.63
C PHE A 246 -11.99 13.68 36.14
N THR A 247 -12.11 13.55 37.46
CA THR A 247 -13.05 12.63 38.11
C THR A 247 -13.93 13.40 39.10
N GLN A 248 -14.96 12.76 39.64
CA GLN A 248 -15.81 13.36 40.69
C GLN A 248 -15.00 13.76 41.94
N ALA A 249 -13.87 13.10 42.18
CA ALA A 249 -12.95 13.41 43.28
C ALA A 249 -11.84 14.40 42.87
N GLY A 250 -11.97 15.06 41.71
CA GLY A 250 -10.99 15.99 41.15
C GLY A 250 -10.03 15.33 40.15
N ARG A 251 -8.85 15.93 39.97
CA ARG A 251 -7.85 15.47 39.00
C ARG A 251 -7.14 14.23 39.53
N GLN A 252 -7.09 13.15 38.75
CA GLN A 252 -6.45 11.90 39.16
C GLN A 252 -5.60 11.28 38.06
N LEU A 253 -4.54 10.58 38.50
CA LEU A 253 -3.75 9.68 37.65
C LEU A 253 -4.33 8.27 37.74
N LEU A 254 -4.63 7.69 36.59
CA LEU A 254 -5.22 6.37 36.47
C LEU A 254 -4.41 5.51 35.51
N LYS A 255 -4.45 4.21 35.70
CA LYS A 255 -3.95 3.26 34.71
C LYS A 255 -4.95 3.16 33.57
N VAL A 256 -4.45 3.13 32.34
CA VAL A 256 -5.27 3.08 31.12
C VAL A 256 -6.31 1.97 31.18
N LYS A 257 -5.95 0.77 31.64
CA LYS A 257 -6.87 -0.38 31.78
C LYS A 257 -8.06 -0.15 32.72
N ASP A 258 -7.91 0.74 33.70
CA ASP A 258 -8.94 1.00 34.72
C ASP A 258 -9.94 2.07 34.25
N VAL A 259 -9.63 2.80 33.17
CA VAL A 259 -10.45 3.91 32.68
C VAL A 259 -11.77 3.44 32.07
N PRO A 260 -11.81 2.49 31.11
CA PRO A 260 -13.06 2.13 30.43
C PRO A 260 -14.19 1.76 31.40
N ALA A 261 -13.90 0.90 32.38
CA ALA A 261 -14.90 0.42 33.33
C ALA A 261 -15.41 1.50 34.31
N ARG A 262 -14.64 2.58 34.51
CA ARG A 262 -14.98 3.65 35.46
C ARG A 262 -15.69 4.83 34.79
N PHE A 263 -15.39 5.11 33.53
CA PHE A 263 -15.79 6.35 32.86
C PHE A 263 -16.67 6.15 31.63
N LEU A 264 -16.70 4.97 31.01
CA LEU A 264 -17.48 4.73 29.81
C LEU A 264 -18.74 3.93 30.12
N GLN A 265 -19.88 4.46 29.67
CA GLN A 265 -21.18 3.84 29.68
C GLN A 265 -21.49 3.21 28.31
N PRO A 266 -22.45 2.27 28.19
CA PRO A 266 -22.81 1.66 26.92
C PRO A 266 -23.17 2.67 25.81
N GLY A 267 -23.78 3.81 26.16
CA GLY A 267 -24.16 4.86 25.21
C GLY A 267 -23.02 5.73 24.68
N ASP A 268 -21.82 5.68 25.30
CA ASP A 268 -20.66 6.46 24.86
C ASP A 268 -19.96 5.83 23.64
N TRP A 269 -20.29 4.57 23.33
CA TRP A 269 -19.67 3.80 22.26
C TRP A 269 -20.37 4.01 20.93
N HIS A 270 -19.60 4.40 19.92
CA HIS A 270 -20.06 4.68 18.57
C HIS A 270 -19.45 3.69 17.59
N ARG A 271 -20.29 3.04 16.78
CA ARG A 271 -19.82 2.12 15.76
C ARG A 271 -19.31 2.87 14.54
N LEU A 272 -18.02 2.75 14.26
CA LEU A 272 -17.37 3.45 13.14
C LEU A 272 -16.42 2.50 12.40
N ALA A 273 -16.28 2.74 11.09
CA ALA A 273 -15.31 2.04 10.26
C ALA A 273 -13.96 2.76 10.29
N CYS A 274 -12.87 2.01 10.55
CA CYS A 274 -11.50 2.54 10.49
C CYS A 274 -10.80 2.15 9.17
N GLY A 275 -11.53 2.20 8.05
CA GLY A 275 -11.03 1.85 6.72
C GLY A 275 -11.65 0.59 6.11
N GLN A 276 -11.28 0.32 4.86
CA GLN A 276 -11.74 -0.84 4.10
C GLN A 276 -10.81 -2.04 4.36
N GLY A 277 -11.40 -3.23 4.52
CA GLY A 277 -10.69 -4.50 4.58
C GLY A 277 -11.05 -5.39 3.40
N THR A 278 -10.37 -6.52 3.27
CA THR A 278 -10.62 -7.51 2.21
C THR A 278 -12.02 -8.11 2.24
N HIS A 279 -12.69 -8.08 3.39
CA HIS A 279 -14.05 -8.58 3.60
C HIS A 279 -15.08 -7.46 3.85
N GLY A 280 -14.75 -6.21 3.49
CA GLY A 280 -15.59 -5.04 3.72
C GLY A 280 -15.06 -4.11 4.82
N PRO A 281 -15.87 -3.14 5.29
CA PRO A 281 -15.41 -2.12 6.23
C PRO A 281 -15.00 -2.72 7.58
N ARG A 282 -13.88 -2.25 8.13
CA ARG A 282 -13.36 -2.68 9.43
C ARG A 282 -14.10 -1.93 10.55
N LEU A 283 -15.21 -2.51 11.01
CA LEU A 283 -16.07 -1.94 12.03
C LEU A 283 -15.59 -2.28 13.45
N PHE A 284 -15.53 -1.25 14.30
CA PHE A 284 -15.30 -1.36 15.74
C PHE A 284 -16.22 -0.40 16.48
N ASP A 285 -16.39 -0.61 17.78
CA ASP A 285 -17.03 0.36 18.66
C ASP A 285 -15.94 1.28 19.26
N TRP A 286 -16.18 2.58 19.22
CA TRP A 286 -15.23 3.62 19.60
C TRP A 286 -15.79 4.55 20.66
N ALA A 287 -14.95 4.98 21.59
CA ALA A 287 -15.28 6.02 22.55
C ALA A 287 -14.07 6.92 22.75
N CYS A 288 -14.28 8.16 23.18
CA CYS A 288 -13.19 9.07 23.51
C CYS A 288 -13.48 9.84 24.80
N LEU A 289 -12.42 10.15 25.54
CA LEU A 289 -12.47 10.97 26.75
C LEU A 289 -11.41 12.08 26.64
N PRO A 290 -11.68 13.30 27.15
CA PRO A 290 -10.67 14.34 27.21
C PRO A 290 -9.54 13.94 28.16
N LEU A 291 -8.30 14.16 27.75
CA LEU A 291 -7.11 13.92 28.55
C LEU A 291 -6.61 15.25 29.15
N LEU A 292 -6.10 15.22 30.38
CA LEU A 292 -5.54 16.42 31.01
C LEU A 292 -4.05 16.61 30.67
N GLN A 293 -3.67 17.78 30.17
CA GLN A 293 -2.29 18.16 29.83
C GLN A 293 -2.00 19.65 30.15
N PRO A 294 -0.94 19.98 30.92
CA PRO A 294 -0.47 19.30 32.11
C PRO A 294 -1.46 19.61 33.25
N TRP A 295 -2.50 18.78 33.38
CA TRP A 295 -3.61 18.89 34.35
C TRP A 295 -4.80 19.78 33.97
N GLU A 296 -4.83 20.32 32.77
CA GLU A 296 -5.97 21.05 32.24
C GLU A 296 -6.53 20.36 31.01
N GLN A 297 -7.82 20.52 30.78
CA GLN A 297 -8.44 20.10 29.53
C GLN A 297 -8.25 21.25 28.53
N ASP A 298 -7.38 21.04 27.55
CA ASP A 298 -7.06 22.02 26.51
C ASP A 298 -7.93 21.85 25.25
N GLY A 299 -8.73 20.78 25.20
CA GLY A 299 -9.53 20.42 24.05
C GLY A 299 -8.71 19.91 22.86
N GLN A 300 -7.43 19.57 23.07
CA GLN A 300 -6.51 19.08 22.04
C GLN A 300 -5.96 17.68 22.35
N HIS A 301 -6.11 17.21 23.59
CA HIS A 301 -5.70 15.88 24.00
C HIS A 301 -6.88 14.98 24.36
N TRP A 302 -6.88 13.77 23.81
CA TRP A 302 -7.91 12.77 24.09
C TRP A 302 -7.31 11.39 24.35
N LEU A 303 -8.08 10.58 25.05
CA LEU A 303 -7.91 9.16 25.20
C LEU A 303 -8.98 8.47 24.36
N LEU A 304 -8.55 7.85 23.25
CA LEU A 304 -9.41 7.14 22.31
C LEU A 304 -9.40 5.65 22.66
N PHE A 305 -10.58 5.02 22.66
CA PHE A 305 -10.76 3.61 22.94
C PHE A 305 -11.34 2.88 21.75
N ARG A 306 -10.83 1.68 21.49
CA ARG A 306 -11.35 0.76 20.49
C ARG A 306 -11.80 -0.52 21.18
N ARG A 307 -13.03 -0.94 20.92
CA ARG A 307 -13.60 -2.20 21.41
C ARG A 307 -13.93 -3.12 20.24
N CYS A 308 -13.49 -4.37 20.34
CA CYS A 308 -13.83 -5.41 19.37
C CYS A 308 -15.32 -5.77 19.44
N LEU A 309 -15.95 -5.98 18.28
CA LEU A 309 -17.37 -6.36 18.22
C LEU A 309 -17.62 -7.76 18.78
N ASN A 310 -16.68 -8.68 18.58
CA ASN A 310 -16.80 -10.08 18.97
C ASN A 310 -16.35 -10.34 20.42
N ASP A 311 -15.57 -9.41 20.99
CA ASP A 311 -15.10 -9.49 22.38
C ASP A 311 -15.14 -8.08 23.00
N PRO A 312 -16.29 -7.68 23.57
CA PRO A 312 -16.46 -6.35 24.14
C PRO A 312 -15.55 -6.04 25.34
N ASN A 313 -14.95 -7.06 25.96
CA ASN A 313 -14.04 -6.87 27.08
C ASN A 313 -12.61 -6.52 26.61
N LYS A 314 -12.30 -6.78 25.33
CA LYS A 314 -11.03 -6.41 24.73
C LYS A 314 -11.07 -4.98 24.24
N VAL A 315 -10.58 -4.07 25.09
CA VAL A 315 -10.49 -2.64 24.82
C VAL A 315 -9.02 -2.24 24.69
N ASP A 316 -8.67 -1.69 23.53
CA ASP A 316 -7.38 -1.06 23.30
C ASP A 316 -7.53 0.46 23.45
N ALA A 317 -6.49 1.13 23.94
CA ALA A 317 -6.49 2.57 24.17
C ALA A 317 -5.38 3.28 23.39
N TYR A 318 -5.63 4.53 23.03
CA TYR A 318 -4.74 5.35 22.23
C TYR A 318 -4.72 6.77 22.78
N ARG A 319 -3.54 7.38 22.85
CA ARG A 319 -3.38 8.81 23.07
C ARG A 319 -3.58 9.55 21.75
N VAL A 320 -4.36 10.62 21.78
CA VAL A 320 -4.61 11.49 20.64
C VAL A 320 -4.20 12.91 20.98
N PHE A 321 -3.48 13.55 20.07
CA PHE A 321 -3.29 15.00 20.02
C PHE A 321 -3.77 15.51 18.67
N ALA A 322 -4.64 16.52 18.64
CA ALA A 322 -5.21 17.10 17.42
C ALA A 322 -5.82 18.49 17.71
N PRO A 323 -6.11 19.31 16.69
CA PRO A 323 -6.74 20.61 16.87
C PRO A 323 -8.08 20.53 17.61
N ALA A 324 -8.40 21.56 18.38
CA ALA A 324 -9.69 21.64 19.07
C ALA A 324 -10.85 21.57 18.06
N GLY A 325 -11.81 20.69 18.33
CA GLY A 325 -12.95 20.44 17.45
C GLY A 325 -12.80 19.24 16.51
N THR A 326 -11.64 18.57 16.48
CA THR A 326 -11.48 17.30 15.74
C THR A 326 -12.53 16.27 16.17
N SER A 327 -13.19 15.68 15.18
CA SER A 327 -14.28 14.72 15.44
C SER A 327 -13.76 13.32 15.76
N LEU A 328 -14.57 12.52 16.47
CA LEU A 328 -14.27 11.10 16.69
C LEU A 328 -14.07 10.36 15.36
N GLN A 329 -14.83 10.70 14.32
CA GLN A 329 -14.72 10.09 13.00
C GLN A 329 -13.36 10.36 12.35
N GLU A 330 -12.83 11.58 12.47
CA GLU A 330 -11.50 11.94 11.96
C GLU A 330 -10.38 11.18 12.70
N MET A 331 -10.47 11.07 14.02
CA MET A 331 -9.51 10.29 14.83
C MET A 331 -9.51 8.81 14.42
N VAL A 332 -10.70 8.23 14.20
CA VAL A 332 -10.87 6.83 13.78
C VAL A 332 -10.38 6.62 12.34
N TRP A 333 -10.63 7.58 11.45
CA TRP A 333 -10.10 7.55 10.09
C TRP A 333 -8.57 7.57 10.08
N ALA A 334 -7.96 8.49 10.83
CA ALA A 334 -6.50 8.57 10.96
C ALA A 334 -5.91 7.27 11.50
N PHE A 335 -6.47 6.74 12.59
CA PHE A 335 -6.07 5.45 13.15
C PHE A 335 -6.12 4.31 12.12
N GLY A 336 -7.12 4.32 11.23
CA GLY A 336 -7.29 3.34 10.18
C GLY A 336 -6.06 3.18 9.27
N ALA A 337 -5.27 4.25 9.11
CA ALA A 337 -4.04 4.21 8.32
C ALA A 337 -3.02 3.18 8.83
N ARG A 338 -3.08 2.80 10.12
CA ARG A 338 -2.14 1.85 10.75
C ARG A 338 -2.09 0.49 10.04
N TRP A 339 -3.17 0.06 9.38
CA TRP A 339 -3.17 -1.24 8.70
C TRP A 339 -2.27 -1.29 7.46
N HIS A 340 -2.06 -0.15 6.82
CA HIS A 340 -1.32 -0.09 5.57
C HIS A 340 0.17 -0.43 5.74
N ILE A 341 0.75 -0.19 6.92
CA ILE A 341 2.15 -0.58 7.17
C ILE A 341 2.32 -2.10 7.31
N GLU A 342 1.31 -2.81 7.80
CA GLU A 342 1.32 -4.27 7.87
C GLU A 342 1.27 -4.87 6.45
N GLU A 343 0.46 -4.27 5.57
CA GLU A 343 0.41 -4.61 4.14
C GLU A 343 1.73 -4.28 3.42
N ASP A 344 2.35 -3.16 3.75
CA ASP A 344 3.68 -2.78 3.22
C ASP A 344 4.77 -3.74 3.70
N PHE A 345 4.74 -4.21 4.95
CA PHE A 345 5.66 -5.25 5.41
C PHE A 345 5.42 -6.58 4.70
N ALA A 346 4.16 -6.98 4.49
CA ALA A 346 3.86 -8.20 3.74
C ALA A 346 4.39 -8.10 2.29
N CYS A 347 4.13 -6.98 1.61
CA CYS A 347 4.65 -6.70 0.28
C CYS A 347 6.18 -6.65 0.27
N GLY A 348 6.79 -6.05 1.29
CA GLY A 348 8.24 -5.99 1.44
C GLY A 348 8.90 -7.35 1.61
N LYS A 349 8.30 -8.25 2.40
CA LYS A 349 8.81 -9.62 2.56
C LYS A 349 8.81 -10.39 1.24
N ASP A 350 7.75 -10.24 0.44
CA ASP A 350 7.71 -10.74 -0.93
C ASP A 350 8.89 -10.20 -1.79
N MET A 351 9.32 -8.96 -1.52
CA MET A 351 10.48 -8.24 -2.09
C MET A 351 11.79 -8.44 -1.34
N GLY A 352 11.87 -9.45 -0.49
CA GLY A 352 13.12 -9.86 0.15
C GLY A 352 13.53 -9.07 1.38
N LEU A 353 12.63 -8.24 1.95
CA LEU A 353 12.87 -7.46 3.18
C LEU A 353 13.41 -8.31 4.34
N ASP A 354 13.13 -9.62 4.37
CA ASP A 354 13.65 -10.58 5.36
C ASP A 354 14.53 -11.70 4.76
N HIS A 355 14.74 -11.74 3.44
CA HIS A 355 15.47 -12.80 2.73
C HIS A 355 16.99 -12.58 2.67
N TYR A 356 17.47 -11.37 2.94
CA TYR A 356 18.88 -10.99 2.78
C TYR A 356 19.84 -11.70 3.74
N GLU A 357 21.10 -11.73 3.32
CA GLU A 357 22.22 -12.33 4.06
C GLU A 357 23.32 -11.32 4.42
N VAL A 358 23.08 -10.03 4.20
CA VAL A 358 24.00 -8.96 4.60
C VAL A 358 24.23 -8.94 6.11
N ARG A 359 25.47 -8.62 6.49
CA ARG A 359 25.93 -8.58 7.89
C ARG A 359 26.39 -7.21 8.34
N SER A 360 26.88 -6.39 7.41
CA SER A 360 27.37 -5.05 7.70
C SER A 360 26.21 -4.08 7.92
N TRP A 361 26.49 -3.03 8.69
CA TRP A 361 25.62 -1.87 8.86
C TRP A 361 25.23 -1.26 7.51
N THR A 362 26.22 -0.88 6.70
CA THR A 362 26.03 -0.28 5.38
C THR A 362 25.25 -1.20 4.44
N GLY A 363 25.53 -2.51 4.48
CA GLY A 363 24.82 -3.49 3.64
C GLY A 363 23.34 -3.61 3.98
N TRP A 364 22.97 -3.46 5.26
CA TRP A 364 21.57 -3.45 5.68
C TRP A 364 20.83 -2.25 5.09
N TYR A 365 21.35 -1.02 5.25
CA TYR A 365 20.72 0.19 4.72
C TYR A 365 20.58 0.14 3.19
N ARG A 366 21.62 -0.34 2.51
CA ARG A 366 21.61 -0.51 1.05
C ARG A 366 20.56 -1.50 0.58
N HIS A 367 20.46 -2.67 1.20
CA HIS A 367 19.43 -3.65 0.87
C HIS A 367 18.03 -3.11 1.13
N MET A 368 17.78 -2.56 2.32
CA MET A 368 16.47 -2.03 2.70
C MET A 368 16.02 -0.91 1.76
N THR A 369 16.94 -0.03 1.36
CA THR A 369 16.63 1.05 0.41
C THR A 369 16.22 0.51 -0.95
N LEU A 370 16.87 -0.54 -1.46
CA LEU A 370 16.45 -1.17 -2.73
C LEU A 370 15.10 -1.88 -2.61
N CYS A 371 14.78 -2.47 -1.46
CA CYS A 371 13.44 -3.01 -1.19
C CYS A 371 12.38 -1.91 -1.14
N LEU A 372 12.67 -0.75 -0.53
CA LEU A 372 11.79 0.42 -0.53
C LEU A 372 11.56 0.93 -1.96
N LEU A 373 12.62 1.03 -2.76
CA LEU A 373 12.53 1.43 -4.17
C LEU A 373 11.63 0.49 -4.99
N ALA A 374 11.78 -0.83 -4.81
CA ALA A 374 10.92 -1.83 -5.45
C ALA A 374 9.45 -1.71 -5.03
N GLN A 375 9.20 -1.50 -3.73
CA GLN A 375 7.84 -1.32 -3.22
C GLN A 375 7.21 -0.02 -3.71
N ALA A 376 7.95 1.08 -3.71
CA ALA A 376 7.48 2.37 -4.20
C ALA A 376 7.08 2.27 -5.68
N PHE A 377 7.91 1.62 -6.50
CA PHE A 377 7.58 1.31 -7.90
C PHE A 377 6.24 0.58 -8.02
N LEU A 378 6.07 -0.55 -7.33
CA LEU A 378 4.82 -1.33 -7.41
C LEU A 378 3.60 -0.58 -6.87
N SER A 379 3.76 0.22 -5.82
CA SER A 379 2.68 1.05 -5.28
C SER A 379 2.23 2.11 -6.29
N VAL A 380 3.17 2.79 -6.95
CA VAL A 380 2.87 3.79 -7.99
C VAL A 380 2.18 3.14 -9.18
N ILE A 381 2.73 2.06 -9.74
CA ILE A 381 2.12 1.40 -10.89
C ILE A 381 0.72 0.88 -10.54
N SER A 382 0.53 0.27 -9.37
CA SER A 382 -0.80 -0.19 -8.95
C SER A 382 -1.80 0.95 -8.82
N GLN A 383 -1.37 2.13 -8.38
CA GLN A 383 -2.23 3.32 -8.31
C GLN A 383 -2.57 3.87 -9.69
N GLN A 384 -1.61 3.90 -10.61
CA GLN A 384 -1.82 4.36 -11.99
C GLN A 384 -2.81 3.45 -12.73
N GLU A 385 -2.68 2.12 -12.61
CA GLU A 385 -3.62 1.18 -13.22
C GLU A 385 -5.03 1.33 -12.64
N ARG A 386 -5.17 1.42 -11.31
CA ARG A 386 -6.48 1.65 -10.68
C ARG A 386 -7.14 2.94 -11.15
N SER A 387 -6.35 3.99 -11.33
CA SER A 387 -6.85 5.27 -11.81
C SER A 387 -7.30 5.18 -13.28
N ALA A 388 -6.54 4.47 -14.12
CA ALA A 388 -6.91 4.22 -15.51
C ALA A 388 -8.19 3.37 -15.62
N ASP A 389 -8.30 2.31 -14.81
CA ASP A 389 -9.48 1.44 -14.76
C ASP A 389 -10.72 2.23 -14.31
N ALA A 390 -10.60 3.08 -13.30
CA ALA A 390 -11.69 3.92 -12.81
C ALA A 390 -12.18 4.91 -13.90
N VAL A 391 -11.25 5.55 -14.63
CA VAL A 391 -11.59 6.44 -15.74
C VAL A 391 -12.27 5.69 -16.87
N ALA A 392 -11.78 4.49 -17.23
CA ALA A 392 -12.38 3.65 -18.25
C ALA A 392 -13.80 3.21 -17.86
N GLN A 393 -14.00 2.82 -16.60
CA GLN A 393 -15.31 2.43 -16.08
C GLN A 393 -16.30 3.58 -16.13
N VAL A 394 -15.94 4.77 -15.63
CA VAL A 394 -16.80 5.96 -15.68
C VAL A 394 -17.11 6.35 -17.12
N THR A 395 -16.11 6.32 -18.01
CA THR A 395 -16.31 6.64 -19.43
C THR A 395 -17.27 5.66 -20.09
N SER A 396 -17.12 4.35 -19.84
CA SER A 396 -18.04 3.34 -20.38
C SER A 396 -19.47 3.49 -19.85
N GLN A 397 -19.61 3.79 -18.56
CA GLN A 397 -20.92 4.03 -17.92
C GLN A 397 -21.61 5.27 -18.49
N VAL A 398 -20.90 6.39 -18.58
CA VAL A 398 -21.43 7.63 -19.17
C VAL A 398 -21.76 7.42 -20.64
N THR A 399 -20.88 6.77 -21.41
CA THR A 399 -21.11 6.51 -22.85
C THR A 399 -22.33 5.62 -23.06
N SER A 400 -22.49 4.54 -22.30
CA SER A 400 -23.65 3.66 -22.40
C SER A 400 -24.95 4.34 -21.97
N GLN A 401 -24.91 5.16 -20.91
CA GLN A 401 -26.07 5.93 -20.46
C GLN A 401 -26.48 6.98 -21.49
N VAL A 402 -25.53 7.76 -22.01
CA VAL A 402 -25.80 8.78 -23.04
C VAL A 402 -26.26 8.11 -24.33
N THR A 403 -25.61 7.03 -24.77
CA THR A 403 -26.00 6.30 -26.00
C THR A 403 -27.39 5.72 -25.86
N SER A 404 -27.74 5.08 -24.74
CA SER A 404 -29.09 4.52 -24.53
C SER A 404 -30.15 5.62 -24.43
N GLN A 405 -29.87 6.73 -23.74
CA GLN A 405 -30.80 7.85 -23.63
C GLN A 405 -31.02 8.54 -24.98
N VAL A 406 -29.95 8.86 -25.71
CA VAL A 406 -30.04 9.49 -27.04
C VAL A 406 -30.70 8.53 -28.03
N THR A 407 -30.31 7.26 -28.06
CA THR A 407 -30.92 6.27 -28.96
C THR A 407 -32.41 6.09 -28.67
N SER A 408 -32.82 5.99 -27.40
CA SER A 408 -34.24 5.85 -27.03
C SER A 408 -35.05 7.11 -27.33
N GLN A 409 -34.51 8.31 -27.07
CA GLN A 409 -35.16 9.58 -27.40
C GLN A 409 -35.30 9.77 -28.92
N VAL A 410 -34.22 9.61 -29.68
CA VAL A 410 -34.24 9.75 -31.14
C VAL A 410 -35.15 8.69 -31.76
N THR A 411 -35.06 7.43 -31.33
CA THR A 411 -35.91 6.35 -31.86
C THR A 411 -37.38 6.61 -31.56
N SER A 412 -37.74 7.02 -30.34
CA SER A 412 -39.14 7.31 -29.99
C SER A 412 -39.69 8.54 -30.69
N GLN A 413 -38.91 9.63 -30.82
CA GLN A 413 -39.31 10.82 -31.55
C GLN A 413 -39.48 10.55 -33.04
N VAL A 414 -38.49 9.93 -33.69
CA VAL A 414 -38.55 9.61 -35.12
C VAL A 414 -39.67 8.61 -35.40
N THR A 415 -39.82 7.56 -34.58
CA THR A 415 -40.88 6.56 -34.76
C THR A 415 -42.27 7.19 -34.59
N SER A 416 -42.48 8.02 -33.57
CA SER A 416 -43.78 8.67 -33.34
C SER A 416 -44.11 9.70 -34.43
N GLN A 417 -43.15 10.52 -34.85
CA GLN A 417 -43.35 11.48 -35.93
C GLN A 417 -43.65 10.78 -37.26
N VAL A 418 -42.81 9.83 -37.67
CA VAL A 418 -42.99 9.10 -38.94
C VAL A 418 -44.30 8.29 -38.92
N THR A 419 -44.60 7.59 -37.83
CA THR A 419 -45.86 6.84 -37.72
C THR A 419 -47.06 7.77 -37.80
N SER A 420 -47.07 8.88 -37.06
CA SER A 420 -48.19 9.83 -37.09
C SER A 420 -48.40 10.48 -38.47
N GLN A 421 -47.31 10.86 -39.15
CA GLN A 421 -47.38 11.44 -40.49
C GLN A 421 -47.84 10.43 -41.54
N VAL A 422 -47.25 9.23 -41.54
CA VAL A 422 -47.61 8.18 -42.50
C VAL A 422 -49.04 7.70 -42.26
N THR A 423 -49.44 7.45 -41.01
CA THR A 423 -50.82 7.07 -40.69
C THR A 423 -51.79 8.17 -41.10
N SER A 424 -51.54 9.44 -40.76
CA SER A 424 -52.45 10.53 -41.16
C SER A 424 -52.55 10.71 -42.67
N GLN A 425 -51.44 10.64 -43.41
CA GLN A 425 -51.45 10.72 -44.87
C GLN A 425 -52.17 9.54 -45.50
N VAL A 426 -51.84 8.31 -45.12
CA VAL A 426 -52.48 7.08 -45.65
C VAL A 426 -53.96 7.05 -45.30
N THR A 427 -54.34 7.36 -44.05
CA THR A 427 -55.76 7.46 -43.67
C THR A 427 -56.46 8.54 -44.47
N SER A 428 -55.88 9.74 -44.63
CA SER A 428 -56.50 10.80 -45.42
C SER A 428 -56.68 10.44 -46.90
N GLN A 429 -55.69 9.79 -47.51
CA GLN A 429 -55.77 9.32 -48.90
C GLN A 429 -56.81 8.21 -49.05
N VAL A 430 -56.78 7.18 -48.20
CA VAL A 430 -57.74 6.07 -48.24
C VAL A 430 -59.16 6.58 -47.97
N THR A 431 -59.36 7.43 -46.95
CA THR A 431 -60.66 8.05 -46.68
C THR A 431 -61.12 8.90 -47.86
N SER A 432 -60.24 9.70 -48.47
CA SER A 432 -60.62 10.52 -49.64
C SER A 432 -60.98 9.69 -50.88
N GLN A 433 -60.42 8.49 -51.03
CA GLN A 433 -60.70 7.60 -52.16
C GLN A 433 -61.93 6.70 -51.91
N VAL A 434 -62.25 6.36 -50.66
CA VAL A 434 -63.38 5.50 -50.32
C VAL A 434 -64.67 6.30 -50.03
N THR A 435 -64.57 7.52 -49.52
CA THR A 435 -65.74 8.33 -49.11
C THR A 435 -66.63 8.83 -50.27
N PRO A 436 -66.16 9.09 -51.51
CA PRO A 436 -67.05 9.50 -52.59
C PRO A 436 -68.03 8.40 -53.03
N ALA A 437 -67.80 7.14 -52.67
CA ALA A 437 -68.67 6.03 -53.08
C ALA A 437 -69.86 5.77 -52.13
N HIS A 438 -70.00 6.49 -51.01
CA HIS A 438 -71.01 6.17 -49.97
C HIS A 438 -71.69 7.38 -49.30
N ARG A 439 -71.94 8.48 -50.03
CA ARG A 439 -72.84 9.56 -49.58
C ARG A 439 -73.95 9.86 -50.58
N ALA A 440 -74.84 8.87 -50.74
CA ALA A 440 -76.22 9.11 -51.11
C ALA A 440 -77.09 8.21 -50.21
N GLY A 441 -77.72 8.83 -49.20
CA GLY A 441 -78.75 8.19 -48.38
C GLY A 441 -78.47 8.16 -46.88
N LEU A 442 -79.42 8.74 -46.14
CA LEU A 442 -79.75 8.56 -44.72
C LEU A 442 -79.24 9.61 -43.72
N ALA A 443 -80.21 10.09 -42.94
CA ALA A 443 -80.21 11.18 -41.95
C ALA A 443 -79.39 10.87 -40.68
N PRO A 444 -79.02 11.87 -39.86
CA PRO A 444 -78.15 11.65 -38.71
C PRO A 444 -78.95 11.15 -37.51
N GLN A 445 -78.78 9.87 -37.15
CA GLN A 445 -79.02 9.40 -35.79
C GLN A 445 -77.70 9.43 -35.01
N ALA A 446 -77.77 10.01 -33.82
CA ALA A 446 -76.68 10.07 -32.86
C ALA A 446 -76.24 8.66 -32.44
N LEU A 447 -75.02 8.27 -32.82
CA LEU A 447 -74.31 7.12 -32.28
C LEU A 447 -72.87 7.56 -32.05
N ALA A 448 -72.49 7.60 -30.77
CA ALA A 448 -71.12 7.83 -30.34
C ALA A 448 -70.18 6.74 -30.92
N PRO A 449 -69.02 7.07 -31.51
CA PRO A 449 -68.01 6.08 -31.81
C PRO A 449 -67.21 5.79 -30.54
N GLN A 450 -67.39 4.58 -30.01
CA GLN A 450 -66.50 3.97 -29.03
C GLN A 450 -65.06 4.01 -29.55
N ALA A 451 -64.17 4.60 -28.75
CA ALA A 451 -62.73 4.51 -28.95
C ALA A 451 -62.28 3.05 -28.75
N LEU A 452 -62.14 2.28 -29.83
CA LEU A 452 -61.37 1.05 -29.85
C LEU A 452 -59.88 1.43 -29.90
N ALA A 453 -59.32 1.72 -28.73
CA ALA A 453 -57.88 1.68 -28.53
C ALA A 453 -57.42 0.22 -28.55
N PRO A 454 -56.48 -0.21 -29.40
CA PRO A 454 -55.81 -1.48 -29.19
C PRO A 454 -54.94 -1.34 -27.95
N GLN A 455 -55.35 -1.98 -26.86
CA GLN A 455 -54.49 -2.26 -25.72
C GLN A 455 -53.39 -3.22 -26.17
N ALA A 456 -52.30 -2.66 -26.73
CA ALA A 456 -51.04 -3.37 -26.81
C ALA A 456 -50.44 -3.41 -25.40
N LEU A 457 -50.83 -4.43 -24.64
CA LEU A 457 -50.09 -4.93 -23.48
C LEU A 457 -48.68 -5.31 -23.96
N ALA A 458 -47.76 -4.36 -23.97
CA ALA A 458 -46.34 -4.67 -23.96
C ALA A 458 -46.00 -5.15 -22.55
N PRO A 459 -45.59 -6.42 -22.35
CA PRO A 459 -45.08 -6.84 -21.07
C PRO A 459 -43.81 -6.04 -20.80
N GLN A 460 -43.84 -5.19 -19.77
CA GLN A 460 -42.62 -4.76 -19.10
C GLN A 460 -42.04 -6.01 -18.42
N ALA A 461 -41.41 -6.87 -19.22
CA ALA A 461 -40.42 -7.78 -18.69
C ALA A 461 -39.35 -6.87 -18.08
N LEU A 462 -39.28 -6.85 -16.75
CA LEU A 462 -38.07 -6.53 -16.01
C LEU A 462 -36.98 -7.45 -16.58
N ALA A 463 -36.33 -6.99 -17.66
CA ALA A 463 -35.07 -7.55 -18.08
C ALA A 463 -34.19 -7.46 -16.83
N PRO A 464 -33.64 -8.57 -16.33
CA PRO A 464 -32.66 -8.50 -15.26
C PRO A 464 -31.63 -7.47 -15.73
N GLN A 465 -31.34 -6.47 -14.89
CA GLN A 465 -30.23 -5.56 -15.13
C GLN A 465 -29.07 -6.46 -15.55
N ALA A 466 -28.71 -6.43 -16.84
CA ALA A 466 -27.62 -7.21 -17.34
C ALA A 466 -26.44 -6.78 -16.49
N LEU A 467 -25.93 -7.69 -15.65
CA LEU A 467 -24.68 -7.49 -14.93
C LEU A 467 -23.74 -6.87 -15.95
N ALA A 468 -23.33 -5.63 -15.71
CA ALA A 468 -22.37 -4.93 -16.55
C ALA A 468 -21.23 -5.90 -16.85
N PRO A 469 -20.70 -5.93 -18.09
CA PRO A 469 -19.71 -6.92 -18.51
C PRO A 469 -18.65 -7.04 -17.42
N GLN A 470 -18.47 -8.27 -16.91
CA GLN A 470 -17.70 -8.62 -15.72
C GLN A 470 -16.50 -7.69 -15.53
N ALA A 471 -16.66 -6.65 -14.69
CA ALA A 471 -15.57 -5.75 -14.36
C ALA A 471 -14.54 -6.58 -13.59
N LEU A 472 -13.37 -6.78 -14.20
CA LEU A 472 -12.25 -7.46 -13.54
C LEU A 472 -11.88 -6.67 -12.30
N ALA A 473 -11.49 -7.37 -11.24
CA ALA A 473 -10.97 -6.69 -10.05
C ALA A 473 -9.70 -5.90 -10.43
N PRO A 474 -9.47 -4.72 -9.82
CA PRO A 474 -8.29 -3.91 -10.14
C PRO A 474 -6.98 -4.66 -9.89
N LEU A 475 -5.97 -4.37 -10.71
CA LEU A 475 -4.66 -5.01 -10.61
C LEU A 475 -3.99 -4.75 -9.25
N THR A 476 -3.73 -5.84 -8.52
CA THR A 476 -2.99 -5.80 -7.25
C THR A 476 -1.49 -5.66 -7.48
N ARG A 477 -0.74 -5.17 -6.48
CA ARG A 477 0.74 -5.12 -6.54
C ARG A 477 1.35 -6.50 -6.84
N ARG A 478 0.75 -7.57 -6.30
CA ARG A 478 1.20 -8.95 -6.50
C ARG A 478 1.00 -9.40 -7.95
N GLU A 479 -0.12 -9.03 -8.56
CA GLU A 479 -0.42 -9.37 -9.95
C GLU A 479 0.47 -8.60 -10.92
N ILE A 480 0.62 -7.29 -10.73
CA ILE A 480 1.53 -6.45 -11.53
C ILE A 480 2.94 -7.02 -11.47
N ARG A 481 3.41 -7.37 -10.26
CA ARG A 481 4.69 -8.03 -10.09
C ARG A 481 4.78 -9.34 -10.87
N HIS A 482 3.76 -10.19 -10.77
CA HIS A 482 3.74 -11.48 -11.44
C HIS A 482 3.89 -11.31 -12.96
N LEU A 483 3.09 -10.42 -13.54
CA LEU A 483 3.15 -10.07 -14.97
C LEU A 483 4.50 -9.49 -15.36
N LEU A 484 5.01 -8.52 -14.60
CA LEU A 484 6.31 -7.88 -14.86
C LEU A 484 7.45 -8.92 -14.83
N SER A 485 7.39 -9.89 -13.91
CA SER A 485 8.40 -10.93 -13.78
C SER A 485 8.54 -11.81 -15.03
N THR A 486 7.52 -11.86 -15.90
CA THR A 486 7.58 -12.60 -17.16
C THR A 486 8.43 -11.88 -18.22
N VAL A 487 8.51 -10.55 -18.15
CA VAL A 487 9.25 -9.71 -19.11
C VAL A 487 10.62 -9.27 -18.58
N LEU A 488 10.78 -9.20 -17.26
CA LEU A 488 12.09 -9.10 -16.58
C LEU A 488 12.85 -10.44 -16.65
N CYS A 489 12.90 -11.02 -17.84
CA CYS A 489 13.55 -12.29 -18.10
C CYS A 489 15.07 -12.11 -18.08
N PRO A 490 15.78 -12.95 -17.33
CA PRO A 490 17.23 -12.93 -17.35
C PRO A 490 17.80 -13.48 -18.67
N PRO A 491 19.08 -13.20 -18.99
CA PRO A 491 19.74 -13.77 -20.16
C PRO A 491 19.69 -15.31 -20.14
N ARG A 492 19.76 -15.94 -21.33
CA ARG A 492 19.64 -17.41 -21.51
C ARG A 492 20.49 -18.17 -20.49
N ILE A 493 19.81 -18.82 -19.54
CA ILE A 493 20.39 -19.75 -18.58
C ILE A 493 20.59 -21.09 -19.30
N ASP A 494 21.84 -21.45 -19.59
CA ASP A 494 22.19 -22.71 -20.24
C ASP A 494 22.78 -23.75 -19.27
N LEU A 495 22.95 -24.98 -19.75
CA LEU A 495 23.52 -26.08 -18.95
C LEU A 495 24.95 -25.79 -18.46
N PRO A 496 25.88 -25.26 -19.29
CA PRO A 496 27.20 -24.83 -18.83
C PRO A 496 27.16 -23.83 -17.67
N PHE A 497 26.29 -22.82 -17.74
CA PHE A 497 26.10 -21.82 -16.70
C PHE A 497 25.61 -22.45 -15.40
N LEU A 498 24.57 -23.30 -15.48
CA LEU A 498 24.04 -24.02 -14.31
C LEU A 498 25.09 -24.96 -13.69
N ALA A 499 25.87 -25.66 -14.51
CA ALA A 499 26.97 -26.50 -14.06
C ALA A 499 28.08 -25.67 -13.38
N GLY A 500 28.37 -24.47 -13.90
CA GLY A 500 29.27 -23.49 -13.29
C GLY A 500 28.82 -23.07 -11.88
N TRP A 501 27.56 -22.70 -11.72
CA TRP A 501 26.95 -22.36 -10.43
C TRP A 501 26.90 -23.56 -9.47
N SER A 502 26.62 -24.75 -9.98
CA SER A 502 26.61 -25.99 -9.20
C SER A 502 27.99 -26.31 -8.62
N ARG A 503 29.06 -26.21 -9.44
CA ARG A 503 30.45 -26.36 -8.99
C ARG A 503 30.84 -25.30 -7.97
N TRP A 504 30.51 -24.03 -8.24
CA TRP A 504 30.81 -22.95 -7.32
C TRP A 504 30.12 -23.14 -5.96
N ARG A 505 28.82 -23.46 -5.92
CA ARG A 505 28.07 -23.70 -4.68
C ARG A 505 28.69 -24.83 -3.85
N ARG A 506 28.98 -25.99 -4.47
CA ARG A 506 29.62 -27.11 -3.77
C ARG A 506 30.99 -26.73 -3.21
N GLY A 507 31.80 -26.02 -3.99
CA GLY A 507 33.09 -25.51 -3.54
C GLY A 507 32.96 -24.55 -2.36
N HIS A 508 32.03 -23.61 -2.43
CA HIS A 508 31.75 -22.66 -1.35
C HIS A 508 31.28 -23.36 -0.07
N TYR A 509 30.33 -24.31 -0.17
CA TYR A 509 29.88 -25.11 0.97
C TYR A 509 31.01 -25.90 1.60
N TYR A 510 31.85 -26.54 0.80
CA TYR A 510 33.03 -27.24 1.29
C TYR A 510 33.95 -26.31 2.09
N GLN A 511 34.29 -25.15 1.54
CA GLN A 511 35.14 -24.16 2.23
C GLN A 511 34.49 -23.62 3.51
N ALA A 512 33.18 -23.40 3.51
CA ALA A 512 32.44 -22.97 4.70
C ALA A 512 32.46 -24.03 5.81
N CYS A 513 32.27 -25.31 5.46
CA CYS A 513 32.39 -26.44 6.38
C CYS A 513 33.80 -26.54 6.98
N VAL A 514 34.84 -26.47 6.14
CA VAL A 514 36.24 -26.47 6.58
C VAL A 514 36.51 -25.30 7.53
N GLY A 515 36.03 -24.10 7.20
CA GLY A 515 36.18 -22.92 8.05
C GLY A 515 35.41 -23.01 9.38
N HIS A 516 34.27 -23.70 9.41
CA HIS A 516 33.53 -23.96 10.65
C HIS A 516 34.28 -24.96 11.54
N LEU A 517 34.77 -26.06 10.96
CA LEU A 517 35.60 -27.05 11.66
C LEU A 517 36.86 -26.40 12.25
N LYS A 518 37.61 -25.64 11.45
CA LYS A 518 38.82 -24.92 11.92
C LYS A 518 38.53 -23.97 13.09
N ARG A 519 37.35 -23.31 13.10
CA ARG A 519 36.95 -22.46 14.21
C ARG A 519 36.64 -23.26 15.47
N ARG A 520 35.89 -24.36 15.35
CA ARG A 520 35.63 -25.27 16.47
C ARG A 520 36.91 -25.78 17.13
N PHE A 521 37.91 -26.16 16.34
CA PHE A 521 39.22 -26.60 16.83
C PHE A 521 40.09 -25.49 17.45
N ARG A 522 39.80 -24.21 17.20
CA ARG A 522 40.52 -23.08 17.81
C ARG A 522 39.86 -22.55 19.08
N SER A 523 38.61 -22.94 19.33
CA SER A 523 37.78 -22.49 20.46
C SER A 523 37.58 -23.55 21.54
N GLY A 524 38.11 -24.76 21.34
CA GLY A 524 38.41 -25.72 22.39
C GLY A 524 39.91 -25.71 22.62
#